data_AF-A0A916WC02-F1
#
_entry.id   AF-A0A916WC02-F1
#
_cell.length_a   1.000
_cell.length_b   1.000
_cell.length_c   1.000
_cell.angle_alpha   90.00
_cell.angle_beta   90.00
_cell.angle_gamma   90.00
#
_symmetry.space_group_name_H-M   'P 1'
#
loop_
_entity.id
_entity.type
_entity.pdbx_description
1 polymer ?
#
loop_
_entity_poly.entity_id
_entity_poly.type
_entity_poly.pdbx_seq_one_letter_code
_entity_poly.pdbx_strand_id
1 'polypeptide(L)'
;MDRKTSWRGFLGVLLCLALPPGQAQDFGRLYGDSVTITLAEPLQWVAVPKGSIASPDAFTAAGPWRLQPYTGTTALPTSASQDVWATFALPPTESLQTWFIRLPGQALVKASLFSRGPQGEWLIQSAGLALAPVDWSLRTRVPSFELQTRTDRMQTYYLRFENNRALTGPPMLLSPVEYVDGASRVGVVIGLMWGMFSVLAALSLAAFAMARNRVFLWFFAVVITLMFTQLVLIGYGGWRMWPQSAYLNQVMGWVSSALSMAAGAWFCAHASYARSGHPYIYRLLAAITAGSLLMAGLMAIPGLIPRDLRNLWLALATLTILSSLVWMSVRGQAWNRLLLLGTAPIALAALARIFYNAGWVMNLESAQAAGVLSAMVGLLWIFFALAWRSRAALFSNHRIAALATYDPASGLMLPRVMEGRLSQMLLRARRRRSECGVVLLRWLNQAPSPDELSDQKRSIALSRIGEIMRRAARDMDTVIRYEENLFLMLVEGPVNREAVSEVSTKILADCIRLSDKLDEPDAFNLHIAIWHGTPGEQTCQQVIDSLKTRLRRMSSGPRRYVQFIDAAGEPASLPAEESSRREGLVAKINAIEISHPALHDEQPPTLDTPVR
;
A
#
# COMPACT_ATOMS: atom_id res chain seq x y z
N MET A 1 18.47 -2.38 -20.11
CA MET A 1 18.38 -1.67 -18.81
C MET A 1 17.17 -0.73 -18.85
N ASP A 2 16.00 -1.18 -19.35
CA ASP A 2 14.97 -0.26 -19.89
C ASP A 2 13.52 -0.66 -19.59
N ARG A 3 13.23 -1.00 -18.33
CA ARG A 3 11.84 -1.33 -17.93
C ARG A 3 11.26 -0.41 -16.85
N LYS A 4 12.05 0.54 -16.32
CA LYS A 4 11.62 1.49 -15.26
C LYS A 4 11.15 2.85 -15.79
N THR A 5 11.43 3.18 -17.05
CA THR A 5 11.10 4.46 -17.69
C THR A 5 9.68 4.51 -18.26
N SER A 6 9.09 3.37 -18.62
CA SER A 6 7.74 3.28 -19.19
C SER A 6 6.63 3.62 -18.19
N TRP A 7 6.76 3.24 -16.91
CA TRP A 7 5.69 3.46 -15.93
C TRP A 7 5.55 4.94 -15.51
N ARG A 8 6.67 5.67 -15.45
CA ARG A 8 6.66 7.12 -15.15
C ARG A 8 6.05 7.94 -16.30
N GLY A 9 6.32 7.53 -17.55
CA GLY A 9 5.68 8.12 -18.73
C GLY A 9 4.18 7.85 -18.75
N PHE A 10 3.76 6.61 -18.46
CA PHE A 10 2.34 6.24 -18.46
C PHE A 10 1.53 6.97 -17.38
N LEU A 11 2.07 7.07 -16.16
CA LEU A 11 1.40 7.81 -15.06
C LEU A 11 1.41 9.33 -15.29
N GLY A 12 2.46 9.87 -15.92
CA GLY A 12 2.52 11.28 -16.32
C GLY A 12 1.53 11.63 -17.43
N VAL A 13 1.35 10.74 -18.41
CA VAL A 13 0.37 10.90 -19.50
C VAL A 13 -1.06 10.78 -18.97
N LEU A 14 -1.33 9.89 -18.01
CA LEU A 14 -2.64 9.77 -17.37
C LEU A 14 -2.98 10.98 -16.47
N LEU A 15 -1.98 11.61 -15.84
CA LEU A 15 -2.16 12.87 -15.11
C LEU A 15 -2.38 14.08 -16.03
N CYS A 16 -1.74 14.09 -17.21
CA CYS A 16 -1.90 15.17 -18.20
C CYS A 16 -3.21 15.05 -19.00
N LEU A 17 -3.71 13.84 -19.24
CA LEU A 17 -5.01 13.61 -19.90
C LEU A 17 -6.22 13.96 -19.01
N ALA A 18 -6.04 14.10 -17.69
CA ALA A 18 -7.09 14.47 -16.74
C ALA A 18 -7.19 15.98 -16.45
N LEU A 19 -6.34 16.81 -17.07
CA LEU A 19 -6.37 18.26 -16.94
C LEU A 19 -6.66 18.87 -18.32
N PRO A 20 -7.94 19.07 -18.70
CA PRO A 20 -8.22 20.01 -19.77
C PRO A 20 -7.67 21.37 -19.33
N PRO A 21 -6.92 22.09 -20.19
CA PRO A 21 -6.64 23.49 -19.92
C PRO A 21 -7.98 24.20 -19.72
N GLY A 22 -8.11 24.90 -18.59
CA GLY A 22 -9.29 25.70 -18.29
C GLY A 22 -9.48 26.72 -19.39
N GLN A 23 -10.36 26.41 -20.34
CA GLN A 23 -10.87 27.36 -21.32
C GLN A 23 -11.55 28.47 -20.54
N ALA A 24 -11.22 29.73 -20.84
CA ALA A 24 -11.94 30.87 -20.31
C ALA A 24 -13.40 30.76 -20.79
N GLN A 25 -14.33 30.58 -19.85
CA GLN A 25 -15.75 30.31 -20.11
C GLN A 25 -16.56 31.58 -19.91
N ASP A 26 -17.22 32.03 -20.98
CA ASP A 26 -18.17 33.14 -20.95
C ASP A 26 -19.53 32.69 -20.40
N PHE A 27 -20.30 33.64 -19.84
CA PHE A 27 -21.65 33.46 -19.27
C PHE A 27 -22.69 32.80 -20.23
N GLY A 28 -22.31 32.51 -21.48
CA GLY A 28 -23.11 31.81 -22.49
C GLY A 28 -22.39 30.72 -23.29
N ARG A 29 -21.24 30.19 -22.84
CA ARG A 29 -20.55 29.05 -23.49
C ARG A 29 -20.01 28.06 -22.48
N LEU A 30 -20.47 26.80 -22.55
CA LEU A 30 -19.90 25.71 -21.75
C LEU A 30 -19.16 24.65 -22.58
N TYR A 31 -19.60 24.38 -23.81
CA TYR A 31 -19.00 23.39 -24.71
C TYR A 31 -18.83 23.97 -26.13
N GLY A 32 -17.87 23.48 -26.91
CA GLY A 32 -17.69 23.93 -28.30
C GLY A 32 -18.96 23.77 -29.16
N ASP A 33 -19.81 22.81 -28.79
CA ASP A 33 -21.08 22.48 -29.46
C ASP A 33 -22.33 23.01 -28.72
N SER A 34 -22.18 23.83 -27.66
CA SER A 34 -23.33 24.36 -26.91
C SER A 34 -24.11 25.40 -27.73
N VAL A 35 -25.43 25.46 -27.53
CA VAL A 35 -26.29 26.49 -28.14
C VAL A 35 -25.84 27.86 -27.65
N THR A 36 -25.36 28.73 -28.54
CA THR A 36 -25.02 30.11 -28.19
C THR A 36 -26.29 30.88 -27.85
N ILE A 37 -26.43 31.24 -26.57
CA ILE A 37 -27.51 32.12 -26.13
C ILE A 37 -27.13 33.55 -26.49
N THR A 38 -27.90 34.19 -27.38
CA THR A 38 -27.79 35.62 -27.63
C THR A 38 -28.47 36.37 -26.49
N LEU A 39 -27.68 36.83 -25.52
CA LEU A 39 -28.15 37.76 -24.50
C LEU A 39 -28.50 39.09 -25.17
N ALA A 40 -29.64 39.68 -24.81
CA ALA A 40 -30.01 41.00 -25.32
C ALA A 40 -29.24 42.10 -24.60
N GLU A 41 -28.94 41.90 -23.31
CA GLU A 41 -27.96 42.69 -22.57
C GLU A 41 -26.98 41.72 -21.88
N PRO A 42 -25.65 41.96 -21.98
CA PRO A 42 -24.67 41.13 -21.30
C PRO A 42 -24.85 41.22 -19.79
N LEU A 43 -24.36 40.23 -19.06
CA LEU A 43 -24.35 40.28 -17.60
C LEU A 43 -23.52 41.48 -17.14
N GLN A 44 -24.15 42.40 -16.43
CA GLN A 44 -23.50 43.55 -15.80
C GLN A 44 -23.68 43.48 -14.28
N TRP A 45 -22.79 44.14 -13.53
CA TRP A 45 -22.81 44.08 -12.07
C TRP A 45 -22.47 45.43 -11.43
N VAL A 46 -22.90 45.61 -10.18
CA VAL A 46 -22.57 46.75 -9.32
C VAL A 46 -22.47 46.30 -7.86
N ALA A 47 -21.48 46.83 -7.15
CA ALA A 47 -21.33 46.64 -5.71
C ALA A 47 -22.10 47.71 -4.95
N VAL A 48 -22.88 47.29 -3.98
CA VAL A 48 -23.80 48.13 -3.20
C VAL A 48 -23.56 47.89 -1.72
N PRO A 49 -23.63 48.93 -0.85
CA PRO A 49 -23.54 48.72 0.60
C PRO A 49 -24.57 47.70 1.08
N LYS A 50 -24.10 46.73 1.88
CA LYS A 50 -24.92 45.59 2.34
C LYS A 50 -26.20 46.07 3.04
N GLY A 51 -27.33 45.49 2.65
CA GLY A 51 -28.64 45.80 3.24
C GLY A 51 -29.29 47.14 2.81
N SER A 52 -28.63 47.95 1.98
CA SER A 52 -29.21 49.22 1.50
C SER A 52 -30.31 49.05 0.46
N ILE A 53 -30.30 47.94 -0.29
CA ILE A 53 -31.28 47.64 -1.34
C ILE A 53 -31.88 46.26 -1.10
N ALA A 54 -33.20 46.20 -0.93
CA ALA A 54 -33.93 44.98 -0.65
C ALA A 54 -34.65 44.39 -1.87
N SER A 55 -35.07 45.23 -2.83
CA SER A 55 -35.86 44.82 -4.00
C SER A 55 -35.31 45.42 -5.30
N PRO A 56 -35.62 44.82 -6.46
CA PRO A 56 -35.28 45.39 -7.77
C PRO A 56 -35.88 46.78 -8.00
N ASP A 57 -37.06 47.07 -7.45
CA ASP A 57 -37.68 48.41 -7.58
C ASP A 57 -36.93 49.47 -6.76
N ALA A 58 -36.40 49.09 -5.58
CA ALA A 58 -35.49 49.94 -4.82
C ALA A 58 -34.14 50.10 -5.53
N PHE A 59 -33.68 49.06 -6.24
CA PHE A 59 -32.47 49.11 -7.05
C PHE A 59 -32.60 50.13 -8.19
N THR A 60 -33.69 50.09 -8.94
CA THR A 60 -33.93 51.05 -10.05
C THR A 60 -34.21 52.46 -9.54
N ALA A 61 -34.87 52.62 -8.39
CA ALA A 61 -35.17 53.93 -7.81
C ALA A 61 -33.96 54.63 -7.16
N ALA A 62 -32.99 53.87 -6.64
CA ALA A 62 -31.83 54.41 -5.90
C ALA A 62 -30.82 55.19 -6.77
N GLY A 63 -30.95 55.15 -8.10
CA GLY A 63 -30.23 56.01 -9.02
C GLY A 63 -29.56 55.26 -10.17
N PRO A 64 -28.98 55.98 -11.14
CA PRO A 64 -28.28 55.36 -12.26
C PRO A 64 -26.97 54.74 -11.76
N TRP A 65 -26.96 53.42 -11.64
CA TRP A 65 -25.76 52.66 -11.29
C TRP A 65 -24.75 52.65 -12.43
N ARG A 66 -23.46 52.79 -12.13
CA ARG A 66 -22.37 52.50 -13.08
C ARG A 66 -22.18 50.99 -13.16
N LEU A 67 -23.03 50.34 -13.95
CA LEU A 67 -22.98 48.90 -14.21
C LEU A 67 -21.70 48.55 -14.96
N GLN A 68 -20.92 47.61 -14.42
CA GLN A 68 -19.70 47.11 -15.04
C GLN A 68 -19.99 45.79 -15.76
N PRO A 69 -19.47 45.56 -16.98
CA PRO A 69 -19.65 44.28 -17.66
C PRO A 69 -18.96 43.16 -16.89
N TYR A 70 -19.61 42.01 -16.81
CA TYR A 70 -19.03 40.79 -16.26
C TYR A 70 -18.17 40.12 -17.33
N THR A 71 -16.91 39.83 -17.00
CA THR A 71 -15.99 39.07 -17.85
C THR A 71 -15.64 37.75 -17.16
N GLY A 72 -15.17 36.74 -17.91
CA GLY A 72 -14.80 35.44 -17.33
C GLY A 72 -13.70 35.48 -16.25
N THR A 73 -12.97 36.60 -16.15
CA THR A 73 -11.95 36.84 -15.10
C THR A 73 -12.43 37.73 -13.96
N THR A 74 -13.68 38.20 -13.99
CA THR A 74 -14.22 39.13 -12.98
C THR A 74 -14.53 38.39 -11.68
N ALA A 75 -13.83 38.76 -10.61
CA ALA A 75 -14.22 38.41 -9.24
C ALA A 75 -15.23 39.44 -8.72
N LEU A 76 -16.43 39.00 -8.34
CA LEU A 76 -17.45 39.90 -7.80
C LEU A 76 -17.03 40.33 -6.38
N PRO A 77 -16.89 41.64 -6.09
CA PRO A 77 -16.31 42.14 -4.83
C PRO A 77 -17.32 42.13 -3.67
N THR A 78 -17.92 40.97 -3.40
CA THR A 78 -18.76 40.77 -2.21
C THR A 78 -17.90 40.74 -0.95
N SER A 79 -18.36 41.38 0.11
CA SER A 79 -17.63 41.48 1.39
C SER A 79 -18.59 41.58 2.57
N ALA A 80 -18.05 41.66 3.79
CA ALA A 80 -18.88 41.89 4.97
C ALA A 80 -19.72 43.19 4.88
N SER A 81 -19.26 44.18 4.10
CA SER A 81 -19.88 45.50 3.95
C SER A 81 -20.56 45.75 2.59
N GLN A 82 -20.37 44.87 1.60
CA GLN A 82 -20.88 45.06 0.24
C GLN A 82 -21.57 43.81 -0.30
N ASP A 83 -22.78 43.99 -0.81
CA ASP A 83 -23.52 43.02 -1.62
C ASP A 83 -23.33 43.37 -3.10
N VAL A 84 -23.42 42.37 -3.99
CA VAL A 84 -23.31 42.61 -5.43
C VAL A 84 -24.64 42.31 -6.11
N TRP A 85 -25.12 43.27 -6.90
CA TRP A 85 -26.26 43.11 -7.78
C TRP A 85 -25.78 42.92 -9.21
N ALA A 86 -26.30 41.93 -9.91
CA ALA A 86 -26.02 41.67 -11.30
C ALA A 86 -27.32 41.64 -12.11
N THR A 87 -27.27 42.15 -13.34
CA THR A 87 -28.42 42.32 -14.23
C THR A 87 -28.09 41.74 -15.60
N PHE A 88 -29.07 41.08 -16.21
CA PHE A 88 -28.97 40.59 -17.59
C PHE A 88 -30.36 40.52 -18.22
N ALA A 89 -30.44 40.55 -19.55
CA ALA A 89 -31.70 40.50 -20.28
C ALA A 89 -31.70 39.40 -21.34
N LEU A 90 -32.79 38.64 -21.43
CA LEU A 90 -32.99 37.54 -22.39
C LEU A 90 -34.03 37.92 -23.44
N PRO A 91 -33.73 37.77 -24.75
CA PRO A 91 -34.59 38.25 -25.84
C PRO A 91 -36.02 37.69 -25.74
N PRO A 92 -37.02 38.38 -26.31
CA PRO A 92 -38.38 37.88 -26.33
C PRO A 92 -38.44 36.53 -27.05
N THR A 93 -39.18 35.58 -26.48
CA THR A 93 -39.33 34.22 -27.00
C THR A 93 -40.81 33.90 -27.15
N GLU A 94 -41.22 33.51 -28.36
CA GLU A 94 -42.60 33.15 -28.70
C GLU A 94 -43.05 31.84 -28.03
N SER A 95 -42.12 30.90 -27.85
CA SER A 95 -42.34 29.62 -27.16
C SER A 95 -41.77 29.65 -25.73
N LEU A 96 -42.39 28.87 -24.84
CA LEU A 96 -41.89 28.70 -23.47
C LEU A 96 -40.54 27.99 -23.50
N GLN A 97 -39.47 28.71 -23.15
CA GLN A 97 -38.14 28.14 -22.96
C GLN A 97 -37.77 28.13 -21.48
N THR A 98 -37.16 27.03 -21.03
CA THR A 98 -36.67 26.87 -19.67
C THR A 98 -35.15 26.93 -19.67
N TRP A 99 -34.59 27.72 -18.76
CA TRP A 99 -33.16 27.90 -18.57
C TRP A 99 -32.78 27.64 -17.11
N PHE A 100 -31.57 27.16 -16.88
CA PHE A 100 -31.01 26.97 -15.54
C PHE A 100 -29.82 27.90 -15.33
N ILE A 101 -29.85 28.69 -14.27
CA ILE A 101 -28.68 29.44 -13.82
C ILE A 101 -27.98 28.57 -12.79
N ARG A 102 -26.82 28.03 -13.13
CA ARG A 102 -25.94 27.35 -12.17
C ARG A 102 -24.96 28.37 -11.59
N LEU A 103 -24.95 28.51 -10.27
CA LEU A 103 -23.90 29.24 -9.58
C LEU A 103 -22.71 28.32 -9.28
N PRO A 104 -21.48 28.86 -9.17
CA PRO A 104 -20.33 28.06 -8.78
C PRO A 104 -20.58 27.42 -7.41
N GLY A 105 -20.12 26.18 -7.20
CA GLY A 105 -20.33 25.38 -5.98
C GLY A 105 -19.54 25.87 -4.76
N GLN A 106 -19.30 27.17 -4.66
CA GLN A 106 -18.55 27.81 -3.60
C GLN A 106 -19.42 27.98 -2.35
N ALA A 107 -18.77 28.32 -1.23
CA ALA A 107 -19.45 28.69 0.01
C ALA A 107 -20.14 30.06 -0.14
N LEU A 108 -21.15 30.12 -0.98
CA LEU A 108 -22.05 31.25 -1.17
C LEU A 108 -22.99 31.29 0.04
N VAL A 109 -22.99 32.41 0.76
CA VAL A 109 -23.88 32.58 1.92
C VAL A 109 -25.33 32.59 1.45
N LYS A 110 -25.70 33.45 0.49
CA LYS A 110 -27.01 33.46 -0.13
C LYS A 110 -26.96 34.16 -1.49
N ALA A 111 -27.67 33.60 -2.47
CA ALA A 111 -28.04 34.33 -3.67
C ALA A 111 -29.56 34.31 -3.85
N SER A 112 -30.07 35.40 -4.42
CA SER A 112 -31.47 35.55 -4.75
C SER A 112 -31.61 36.00 -6.20
N LEU A 113 -32.41 35.27 -6.97
CA LEU A 113 -32.82 35.63 -8.32
C LEU A 113 -34.20 36.26 -8.27
N PHE A 114 -34.34 37.43 -8.86
CA PHE A 114 -35.60 38.14 -9.03
C PHE A 114 -36.02 38.06 -10.49
N SER A 115 -37.22 37.53 -10.72
CA SER A 115 -37.85 37.42 -12.02
C SER A 115 -39.27 37.98 -11.96
N ARG A 116 -39.82 38.47 -13.08
CA ARG A 116 -41.21 38.91 -13.12
C ARG A 116 -42.12 37.74 -13.47
N GLY A 117 -43.13 37.51 -12.63
CA GLY A 117 -44.17 36.52 -12.89
C GLY A 117 -45.18 36.97 -13.95
N PRO A 118 -46.12 36.10 -14.35
CA PRO A 118 -47.12 36.39 -15.38
C PRO A 118 -48.03 37.58 -15.05
N GLN A 119 -48.23 37.85 -13.77
CA GLN A 119 -49.09 38.94 -13.26
C GLN A 119 -48.30 40.23 -12.92
N GLY A 120 -47.00 40.26 -13.21
CA GLY A 120 -46.13 41.41 -12.93
C GLY A 120 -45.53 41.45 -11.51
N GLU A 121 -45.87 40.50 -10.64
CA GLU A 121 -45.25 40.33 -9.32
C GLU A 121 -43.80 39.81 -9.42
N TRP A 122 -42.96 40.15 -8.44
CA TRP A 122 -41.60 39.63 -8.35
C TRP A 122 -41.57 38.22 -7.77
N LEU A 123 -41.20 37.24 -8.59
CA LEU A 123 -40.89 35.88 -8.15
C LEU A 123 -39.42 35.81 -7.69
N ILE A 124 -39.24 35.51 -6.40
CA ILE A 124 -37.93 35.43 -5.75
C ILE A 124 -37.55 33.96 -5.59
N GLN A 125 -36.43 33.56 -6.21
CA GLN A 125 -35.79 32.28 -5.96
C GLN A 125 -34.54 32.50 -5.12
N SER A 126 -34.29 31.66 -4.12
CA SER A 126 -33.12 31.81 -3.24
C SER A 126 -32.43 30.48 -2.97
N ALA A 127 -31.10 30.52 -2.90
CA ALA A 127 -30.26 29.36 -2.61
C ALA A 127 -28.96 29.82 -1.94
N GLY A 128 -28.38 28.97 -1.08
CA GLY A 128 -27.10 29.24 -0.42
C GLY A 128 -26.98 28.60 0.96
N LEU A 129 -25.82 28.78 1.60
CA LEU A 129 -25.49 28.19 2.90
C LEU A 129 -26.33 28.73 4.07
N ALA A 130 -26.93 29.91 3.93
CA ALA A 130 -27.80 30.52 4.94
C ALA A 130 -29.17 29.82 5.02
N LEU A 131 -29.58 29.12 3.96
CA LEU A 131 -30.87 28.43 3.86
C LEU A 131 -30.65 26.92 3.95
N ALA A 132 -31.61 26.20 4.51
CA ALA A 132 -31.57 24.74 4.47
C ALA A 132 -31.75 24.27 3.01
N PRO A 133 -31.06 23.21 2.56
CA PRO A 133 -31.18 22.71 1.19
C PRO A 133 -32.62 22.34 0.76
N VAL A 134 -33.49 22.01 1.71
CA VAL A 134 -34.92 21.76 1.46
C VAL A 134 -35.71 23.02 1.07
N ASP A 135 -35.26 24.18 1.54
CA ASP A 135 -35.86 25.50 1.30
C ASP A 135 -35.28 26.19 0.06
N TRP A 136 -34.31 25.56 -0.61
CA TRP A 136 -33.81 26.05 -1.88
C TRP A 136 -34.90 25.91 -2.95
N SER A 137 -35.09 26.96 -3.74
CA SER A 137 -36.11 26.98 -4.80
C SER A 137 -35.96 25.82 -5.77
N LEU A 138 -34.72 25.45 -6.10
CA LEU A 138 -34.40 24.23 -6.83
C LEU A 138 -33.53 23.32 -5.97
N ARG A 139 -34.07 22.16 -5.57
CA ARG A 139 -33.42 21.18 -4.68
C ARG A 139 -32.32 20.39 -5.39
N THR A 140 -31.23 21.06 -5.68
CA THR A 140 -30.08 20.53 -6.41
C THR A 140 -28.81 20.57 -5.55
N ARG A 141 -27.78 19.81 -5.96
CA ARG A 141 -26.52 19.69 -5.22
C ARG A 141 -25.75 21.01 -5.11
N VAL A 142 -25.83 21.83 -6.15
CA VAL A 142 -25.22 23.16 -6.24
C VAL A 142 -26.32 24.21 -6.29
N PRO A 143 -26.08 25.44 -5.79
CA PRO A 143 -27.08 26.49 -5.88
C PRO A 143 -27.40 26.78 -7.35
N SER A 144 -28.64 26.48 -7.74
CA SER A 144 -29.14 26.65 -9.10
C SER A 144 -30.53 27.28 -9.08
N PHE A 145 -30.87 28.03 -10.12
CA PHE A 145 -32.17 28.65 -10.30
C PHE A 145 -32.79 28.25 -11.63
N GLU A 146 -34.12 28.23 -11.68
CA GLU A 146 -34.88 27.94 -12.90
C GLU A 146 -35.51 29.22 -13.43
N LEU A 147 -35.33 29.49 -14.72
CA LEU A 147 -35.92 30.60 -15.45
C LEU A 147 -36.86 30.05 -16.52
N GLN A 148 -38.05 30.64 -16.63
CA GLN A 148 -38.98 30.35 -17.70
C GLN A 148 -39.21 31.63 -18.50
N THR A 149 -38.81 31.63 -19.76
CA THR A 149 -38.97 32.76 -20.68
C THR A 149 -40.12 32.46 -21.63
N ARG A 150 -41.27 33.13 -21.41
CA ARG A 150 -42.40 33.20 -22.34
C ARG A 150 -42.89 34.62 -22.33
N THR A 151 -42.30 35.47 -23.16
CA THR A 151 -42.65 36.89 -23.15
C THR A 151 -42.46 37.50 -24.52
N ASP A 152 -43.47 38.28 -24.91
CA ASP A 152 -43.51 39.12 -26.11
C ASP A 152 -42.62 40.38 -26.00
N ARG A 153 -42.00 40.58 -24.83
CA ARG A 153 -41.16 41.73 -24.51
C ARG A 153 -39.87 41.28 -23.84
N MET A 154 -38.86 42.11 -24.02
CA MET A 154 -37.60 42.05 -23.31
C MET A 154 -37.81 42.05 -21.79
N GLN A 155 -37.31 41.03 -21.07
CA GLN A 155 -37.33 40.98 -19.61
C GLN A 155 -35.91 41.07 -19.03
N THR A 156 -35.75 41.96 -18.06
CA THR A 156 -34.52 42.11 -17.27
C THR A 156 -34.63 41.29 -15.98
N TYR A 157 -33.61 40.49 -15.72
CA TYR A 157 -33.47 39.69 -14.50
C TYR A 157 -32.43 40.30 -13.58
N TYR A 158 -32.66 40.17 -12.26
CA TYR A 158 -31.75 40.67 -11.24
C TYR A 158 -31.25 39.51 -10.37
N LEU A 159 -29.95 39.43 -10.18
CA LEU A 159 -29.27 38.49 -9.29
C LEU A 159 -28.61 39.27 -8.16
N ARG A 160 -28.97 38.96 -6.92
CA ARG A 160 -28.31 39.51 -5.74
C ARG A 160 -27.43 38.45 -5.11
N PHE A 161 -26.16 38.79 -4.90
CA PHE A 161 -25.17 37.97 -4.21
C PHE A 161 -24.88 38.56 -2.83
N GLU A 162 -25.30 37.85 -1.78
CA GLU A 162 -24.97 38.14 -0.40
C GLU A 162 -23.85 37.17 0.02
N ASN A 163 -22.61 37.66 0.10
CA ASN A 163 -21.48 36.85 0.52
C ASN A 163 -20.48 37.67 1.32
N ASN A 164 -19.75 37.02 2.23
CA ASN A 164 -18.78 37.70 3.09
C ASN A 164 -17.38 37.80 2.45
N ARG A 165 -17.21 37.29 1.23
CA ARG A 165 -15.95 37.27 0.47
C ARG A 165 -16.24 37.32 -1.03
N ALA A 166 -15.27 37.81 -1.78
CA ALA A 166 -15.38 37.91 -3.22
C ALA A 166 -15.75 36.56 -3.84
N LEU A 167 -16.73 36.57 -4.74
CA LEU A 167 -17.14 35.39 -5.50
C LEU A 167 -16.23 35.27 -6.70
N THR A 168 -15.46 34.18 -6.74
CA THR A 168 -14.44 33.93 -7.76
C THR A 168 -14.91 32.79 -8.65
N GLY A 169 -15.93 33.01 -9.45
CA GLY A 169 -16.44 32.00 -10.37
C GLY A 169 -17.62 32.51 -11.18
N PRO A 170 -17.66 32.23 -12.50
CA PRO A 170 -18.73 32.71 -13.34
C PRO A 170 -20.04 31.98 -13.01
N PRO A 171 -21.16 32.72 -12.85
CA PRO A 171 -22.46 32.09 -13.00
C PRO A 171 -22.61 31.57 -14.43
N MET A 172 -23.38 30.51 -14.63
CA MET A 172 -23.53 29.85 -15.93
C MET A 172 -25.02 29.74 -16.27
N LEU A 173 -25.41 30.23 -17.44
CA LEU A 173 -26.74 30.03 -17.99
C LEU A 173 -26.73 28.79 -18.90
N LEU A 174 -27.57 27.80 -18.60
CA LEU A 174 -27.56 26.48 -19.22
C LEU A 174 -28.94 26.09 -19.72
N SER A 175 -29.01 25.38 -20.85
CA SER A 175 -30.23 24.69 -21.25
C SER A 175 -30.52 23.48 -20.35
N PRO A 176 -31.75 22.94 -20.35
CA PRO A 176 -32.09 21.75 -19.55
C PRO A 176 -31.23 20.53 -19.92
N VAL A 177 -30.92 20.35 -21.20
CA VAL A 177 -30.09 19.24 -21.69
C VAL A 177 -28.65 19.37 -21.19
N GLU A 178 -28.06 20.56 -21.28
CA GLU A 178 -26.69 20.82 -20.80
C GLU A 178 -26.58 20.72 -19.28
N TYR A 179 -27.60 21.18 -18.55
CA TYR A 179 -27.65 21.08 -17.10
C TYR A 179 -27.66 19.61 -16.65
N VAL A 180 -28.49 18.77 -17.28
CA VAL A 180 -28.59 17.34 -16.97
C VAL A 180 -27.32 16.59 -17.41
N ASP A 181 -26.78 16.86 -18.60
CA ASP A 181 -25.54 16.21 -19.05
C ASP A 181 -24.34 16.58 -18.16
N GLY A 182 -24.20 17.86 -17.80
CA GLY A 182 -23.17 18.32 -16.87
C GLY A 182 -23.31 17.68 -15.49
N ALA A 183 -24.54 17.57 -14.96
CA ALA A 183 -24.80 16.88 -13.71
C ALA A 183 -24.48 15.37 -13.78
N SER A 184 -24.80 14.72 -14.91
CA SER A 184 -24.53 13.30 -15.15
C SER A 184 -23.03 13.00 -15.18
N ARG A 185 -22.23 13.77 -15.95
CA ARG A 185 -20.77 13.61 -16.02
C ARG A 185 -20.11 13.75 -14.65
N VAL A 186 -20.51 14.77 -13.89
CA VAL A 186 -20.01 14.98 -12.52
C VAL A 186 -20.46 13.84 -11.61
N GLY A 187 -21.70 13.35 -11.76
CA GLY A 187 -22.22 12.19 -11.05
C GLY A 187 -21.40 10.92 -11.28
N VAL A 188 -20.96 10.65 -12.52
CA VAL A 188 -20.10 9.50 -12.86
C VAL A 188 -18.75 9.60 -12.16
N VAL A 189 -18.09 10.77 -12.21
CA VAL A 189 -16.79 10.98 -11.53
C VAL A 189 -16.92 10.79 -10.03
N ILE A 190 -18.00 11.31 -9.44
CA ILE A 190 -18.29 11.17 -8.02
C ILE A 190 -18.53 9.68 -7.71
N GLY A 191 -19.40 8.99 -8.44
CA GLY A 191 -19.66 7.56 -8.26
C GLY A 191 -18.39 6.70 -8.33
N LEU A 192 -17.51 6.98 -9.30
CA LEU A 192 -16.20 6.32 -9.41
C LEU A 192 -15.33 6.57 -8.17
N MET A 193 -15.23 7.82 -7.72
CA MET A 193 -14.50 8.19 -6.51
C MET A 193 -15.03 7.43 -5.28
N TRP A 194 -16.36 7.38 -5.10
CA TRP A 194 -17.02 6.63 -4.03
C TRP A 194 -16.74 5.14 -4.07
N GLY A 195 -16.78 4.55 -5.28
CA GLY A 195 -16.41 3.15 -5.50
C GLY A 195 -14.96 2.87 -5.11
N MET A 196 -14.01 3.73 -5.51
CA MET A 196 -12.59 3.59 -5.17
C MET A 196 -12.34 3.67 -3.66
N PHE A 197 -12.95 4.63 -2.95
CA PHE A 197 -12.87 4.72 -1.50
C PHE A 197 -13.42 3.46 -0.82
N SER A 198 -14.56 2.96 -1.29
CA SER A 198 -15.24 1.80 -0.72
C SER A 198 -14.41 0.52 -0.92
N VAL A 199 -13.87 0.32 -2.12
CA VAL A 199 -12.96 -0.79 -2.42
C VAL A 199 -11.71 -0.69 -1.56
N LEU A 200 -11.10 0.49 -1.44
CA LEU A 200 -9.90 0.68 -0.64
C LEU A 200 -10.16 0.44 0.86
N ALA A 201 -11.32 0.86 1.37
CA ALA A 201 -11.75 0.59 2.72
C ALA A 201 -11.94 -0.93 2.95
N ALA A 202 -12.64 -1.62 2.06
CA ALA A 202 -12.80 -3.07 2.12
C ALA A 202 -11.45 -3.82 2.06
N LEU A 203 -10.56 -3.42 1.14
CA LEU A 203 -9.21 -3.99 1.02
C LEU A 203 -8.38 -3.76 2.28
N SER A 204 -8.48 -2.59 2.91
CA SER A 204 -7.78 -2.32 4.17
C SER A 204 -8.28 -3.17 5.34
N LEU A 205 -9.59 -3.44 5.41
CA LEU A 205 -10.17 -4.31 6.43
C LEU A 205 -9.81 -5.79 6.18
N ALA A 206 -9.84 -6.24 4.93
CA ALA A 206 -9.39 -7.57 4.54
C ALA A 206 -7.90 -7.76 4.85
N ALA A 207 -7.06 -6.77 4.52
CA ALA A 207 -5.64 -6.79 4.87
C ALA A 207 -5.41 -6.82 6.38
N PHE A 208 -6.23 -6.13 7.17
CA PHE A 208 -6.22 -6.25 8.63
C PHE A 208 -6.57 -7.67 9.10
N ALA A 209 -7.63 -8.29 8.54
CA ALA A 209 -8.03 -9.65 8.89
C ALA A 209 -6.94 -10.68 8.58
N MET A 210 -6.26 -10.54 7.43
CA MET A 210 -5.18 -11.44 7.01
C MET A 210 -3.87 -11.23 7.77
N ALA A 211 -3.40 -9.98 7.84
CA ALA A 211 -2.09 -9.67 8.42
C ALA A 211 -2.12 -9.46 9.95
N ARG A 212 -3.31 -9.31 10.55
CA ARG A 212 -3.54 -8.95 11.97
C ARG A 212 -2.74 -7.74 12.45
N ASN A 213 -2.34 -6.87 11.52
CA ASN A 213 -1.55 -5.68 11.81
C ASN A 213 -2.45 -4.45 11.90
N ARG A 214 -2.51 -3.83 13.09
CA ARG A 214 -3.39 -2.68 13.41
C ARG A 214 -3.14 -1.45 12.51
N VAL A 215 -1.99 -1.34 11.84
CA VAL A 215 -1.72 -0.22 10.92
C VAL A 215 -2.75 -0.17 9.78
N PHE A 216 -3.24 -1.33 9.31
CA PHE A 216 -4.29 -1.38 8.29
C PHE A 216 -5.65 -0.85 8.80
N LEU A 217 -5.95 -1.04 10.09
CA LEU A 217 -7.16 -0.49 10.72
C LEU A 217 -7.08 1.05 10.83
N TRP A 218 -5.90 1.58 11.16
CA TRP A 218 -5.70 3.04 11.17
C TRP A 218 -5.75 3.64 9.76
N PHE A 219 -5.26 2.91 8.76
CA PHE A 219 -5.41 3.30 7.37
C PHE A 219 -6.88 3.30 6.92
N PHE A 220 -7.66 2.26 7.28
CA PHE A 220 -9.11 2.24 7.07
C PHE A 220 -9.80 3.48 7.66
N ALA A 221 -9.44 3.87 8.89
CA ALA A 221 -9.98 5.07 9.52
C ALA A 221 -9.66 6.35 8.71
N VAL A 222 -8.46 6.48 8.15
CA VAL A 222 -8.10 7.60 7.25
C VAL A 222 -8.97 7.59 5.99
N VAL A 223 -9.12 6.43 5.34
CA VAL A 223 -9.90 6.29 4.11
C VAL A 223 -11.37 6.68 4.34
N ILE A 224 -12.00 6.18 5.40
CA ILE A 224 -13.42 6.47 5.72
C ILE A 224 -13.63 7.93 6.13
N THR A 225 -12.76 8.48 6.97
CA THR A 225 -12.90 9.89 7.40
C THR A 225 -12.69 10.85 6.24
N LEU A 226 -11.73 10.56 5.34
CA LEU A 226 -11.48 11.35 4.15
C LEU A 226 -12.63 11.21 3.14
N MET A 227 -13.17 10.00 2.94
CA MET A 227 -14.37 9.75 2.14
C MET A 227 -15.56 10.58 2.66
N PHE A 228 -15.81 10.55 3.97
CA PHE A 228 -16.87 11.34 4.60
C PHE A 228 -16.64 12.84 4.43
N THR A 229 -15.40 13.31 4.55
CA THR A 229 -15.06 14.73 4.32
C THR A 229 -15.37 15.16 2.88
N GLN A 230 -15.03 14.32 1.89
CA GLN A 230 -15.37 14.61 0.49
C GLN A 230 -16.88 14.64 0.25
N LEU A 231 -17.66 13.77 0.91
CA LEU A 231 -19.14 13.79 0.84
C LEU A 231 -19.72 15.14 1.21
N VAL A 232 -19.23 15.68 2.32
CA VAL A 232 -19.71 16.95 2.86
C VAL A 232 -19.25 18.09 1.96
N LEU A 233 -17.98 18.10 1.56
CA LEU A 233 -17.41 19.18 0.74
C LEU A 233 -17.96 19.25 -0.69
N ILE A 234 -18.39 18.12 -1.27
CA ILE A 234 -19.01 18.08 -2.61
C ILE A 234 -20.49 18.49 -2.55
N GLY A 235 -21.08 18.58 -1.34
CA GLY A 235 -22.46 19.02 -1.11
C GLY A 235 -23.50 17.90 -1.04
N TYR A 236 -23.08 16.62 -1.14
CA TYR A 236 -24.01 15.48 -1.05
C TYR A 236 -24.62 15.31 0.34
N GLY A 237 -23.86 15.67 1.40
CA GLY A 237 -24.35 15.59 2.78
C GLY A 237 -25.57 16.48 3.01
N GLY A 238 -25.45 17.76 2.67
CA GLY A 238 -26.56 18.71 2.75
C GLY A 238 -27.71 18.35 1.82
N TRP A 239 -27.44 17.85 0.62
CA TRP A 239 -28.50 17.53 -0.34
C TRP A 239 -29.34 16.29 0.05
N ARG A 240 -28.71 15.23 0.59
CA ARG A 240 -29.38 13.93 0.78
C ARG A 240 -29.46 13.43 2.23
N MET A 241 -28.47 13.71 3.07
CA MET A 241 -28.38 13.14 4.42
C MET A 241 -29.07 14.02 5.48
N TRP A 242 -28.91 15.34 5.41
CA TRP A 242 -29.51 16.29 6.37
C TRP A 242 -30.11 17.54 5.69
N PRO A 243 -31.06 17.39 4.75
CA PRO A 243 -31.57 18.51 3.94
C PRO A 243 -32.32 19.59 4.75
N GLN A 244 -32.75 19.28 5.97
CA GLN A 244 -33.50 20.20 6.82
C GLN A 244 -32.61 21.13 7.66
N SER A 245 -31.32 20.84 7.81
CA SER A 245 -30.45 21.60 8.72
C SER A 245 -29.29 22.28 7.97
N ALA A 246 -29.40 23.59 7.78
CA ALA A 246 -28.29 24.42 7.30
C ALA A 246 -27.10 24.39 8.28
N TYR A 247 -27.41 24.39 9.58
CA TYR A 247 -26.41 24.37 10.65
C TYR A 247 -25.52 23.11 10.58
N LEU A 248 -26.12 21.93 10.50
CA LEU A 248 -25.39 20.67 10.46
C LEU A 248 -24.49 20.59 9.23
N ASN A 249 -24.96 21.11 8.09
CA ASN A 249 -24.15 21.18 6.86
C ASN A 249 -22.89 22.05 7.02
N GLN A 250 -23.03 23.21 7.66
CA GLN A 250 -21.88 24.10 7.92
C GLN A 250 -20.90 23.49 8.93
N VAL A 251 -21.41 22.89 10.01
CA VAL A 251 -20.58 22.27 11.06
C VAL A 251 -19.84 21.05 10.52
N MET A 252 -20.53 20.16 9.81
CA MET A 252 -19.92 18.92 9.31
C MET A 252 -18.79 19.17 8.32
N GLY A 253 -18.79 20.29 7.58
CA GLY A 253 -17.68 20.63 6.68
C GLY A 253 -16.36 20.81 7.43
N TRP A 254 -16.41 21.38 8.63
CA TRP A 254 -15.24 21.58 9.48
C TRP A 254 -14.91 20.36 10.33
N VAL A 255 -15.92 19.75 10.96
CA VAL A 255 -15.76 18.59 11.85
C VAL A 255 -15.19 17.40 11.09
N SER A 256 -15.67 17.12 9.88
CA SER A 256 -15.15 16.02 9.05
C SER A 256 -13.68 16.23 8.66
N SER A 257 -13.31 17.46 8.28
CA SER A 257 -11.92 17.83 7.96
C SER A 257 -10.98 17.66 9.17
N ALA A 258 -11.42 18.07 10.36
CA ALA A 258 -10.66 17.90 11.60
C ALA A 258 -10.51 16.42 11.98
N LEU A 259 -11.57 15.61 11.82
CA LEU A 259 -11.54 14.17 12.07
C LEU A 259 -10.58 13.44 11.12
N SER A 260 -10.58 13.81 9.83
CA SER A 260 -9.62 13.30 8.85
C SER A 260 -8.18 13.63 9.22
N MET A 261 -7.94 14.84 9.75
CA MET A 261 -6.61 15.24 10.21
C MET A 261 -6.16 14.44 11.42
N ALA A 262 -7.07 14.18 12.36
CA ALA A 262 -6.79 13.35 13.53
C ALA A 262 -6.42 11.91 13.12
N ALA A 263 -7.22 11.31 12.23
CA ALA A 263 -6.96 9.98 11.69
C ALA A 263 -5.64 9.92 10.92
N GLY A 264 -5.37 10.92 10.09
CA GLY A 264 -4.13 11.03 9.31
C GLY A 264 -2.87 11.13 10.18
N ALA A 265 -2.88 12.00 11.20
CA ALA A 265 -1.77 12.14 12.14
C ALA A 265 -1.53 10.83 12.93
N TRP A 266 -2.61 10.20 13.40
CA TRP A 266 -2.53 8.95 14.16
C TRP A 266 -2.01 7.79 13.31
N PHE A 267 -2.47 7.69 12.06
CA PHE A 267 -1.97 6.76 11.07
C PHE A 267 -0.48 6.98 10.82
N CYS A 268 -0.04 8.22 10.57
CA CYS A 268 1.37 8.51 10.31
C CYS A 268 2.28 8.14 11.48
N ALA A 269 1.81 8.35 12.71
CA ALA A 269 2.54 8.00 13.94
C ALA A 269 2.79 6.48 14.04
N HIS A 270 1.81 5.66 13.67
CA HIS A 270 1.89 4.20 13.74
C HIS A 270 2.55 3.58 12.50
N ALA A 271 2.27 4.10 11.31
CA ALA A 271 2.84 3.62 10.06
C ALA A 271 4.36 3.80 10.02
N SER A 272 4.87 4.92 10.55
CA SER A 272 6.30 5.24 10.58
C SER A 272 7.05 4.66 11.80
N TYR A 273 6.39 3.84 12.65
CA TYR A 273 6.92 3.38 13.94
C TYR A 273 7.53 4.52 14.77
N ALA A 274 6.91 5.70 14.76
CA ALA A 274 7.46 6.90 15.38
C ALA A 274 7.78 6.68 16.87
N ARG A 275 7.00 5.84 17.55
CA ARG A 275 7.17 5.51 18.97
C ARG A 275 8.51 4.86 19.30
N SER A 276 9.07 4.02 18.42
CA SER A 276 10.34 3.32 18.68
C SER A 276 11.56 4.08 18.16
N GLY A 277 11.43 4.84 17.06
CA GLY A 277 12.54 5.59 16.47
C GLY A 277 12.68 7.02 16.99
N HIS A 278 11.57 7.74 17.19
CA HIS A 278 11.57 9.18 17.46
C HIS A 278 10.41 9.58 18.41
N PRO A 279 10.58 9.42 19.75
CA PRO A 279 9.51 9.59 20.72
C PRO A 279 8.93 11.02 20.75
N TYR A 280 9.74 12.05 20.47
CA TYR A 280 9.28 13.43 20.38
C TYR A 280 8.30 13.64 19.21
N ILE A 281 8.57 13.04 18.05
CA ILE A 281 7.68 13.17 16.89
C ILE A 281 6.39 12.38 17.11
N TYR A 282 6.48 11.23 17.79
CA TYR A 282 5.28 10.50 18.23
C TYR A 282 4.40 11.36 19.15
N ARG A 283 5.00 12.04 20.15
CA ARG A 283 4.26 12.95 21.05
C ARG A 283 3.65 14.12 20.28
N LEU A 284 4.38 14.69 19.33
CA LEU A 284 3.88 15.78 18.47
C LEU A 284 2.66 15.33 17.64
N LEU A 285 2.76 14.19 16.96
CA LEU A 285 1.65 13.64 16.17
C LEU A 285 0.45 13.25 17.04
N ALA A 286 0.69 12.67 18.22
CA ALA A 286 -0.37 12.37 19.18
C ALA A 286 -1.05 13.64 19.71
N ALA A 287 -0.28 14.71 19.97
CA ALA A 287 -0.82 16.01 20.37
C ALA A 287 -1.68 16.62 19.25
N ILE A 288 -1.27 16.48 17.98
CA ILE A 288 -2.07 16.92 16.83
C ILE A 288 -3.36 16.10 16.70
N THR A 289 -3.29 14.78 16.91
CA THR A 289 -4.49 13.93 16.92
C THR A 289 -5.46 14.38 18.01
N ALA A 290 -4.98 14.53 19.25
CA ALA A 290 -5.82 14.97 20.37
C ALA A 290 -6.37 16.39 20.15
N GLY A 291 -5.52 17.32 19.70
CA GLY A 291 -5.92 18.69 19.39
C GLY A 291 -6.93 18.76 18.25
N SER A 292 -6.81 17.92 17.21
CA SER A 292 -7.76 17.87 16.09
C SER A 292 -9.10 17.27 16.51
N LEU A 293 -9.11 16.27 17.40
CA LEU A 293 -10.35 15.75 17.99
C LEU A 293 -11.03 16.78 18.90
N LEU A 294 -10.25 17.49 19.73
CA LEU A 294 -10.75 18.58 20.56
C LEU A 294 -11.33 19.71 19.69
N MET A 295 -10.61 20.12 18.65
CA MET A 295 -11.10 21.10 17.68
C MET A 295 -12.36 20.62 16.97
N ALA A 296 -12.48 19.34 16.62
CA ALA A 296 -13.71 18.79 16.05
C ALA A 296 -14.90 18.96 17.01
N GLY A 297 -14.71 18.71 18.32
CA GLY A 297 -15.73 18.95 19.34
C GLY A 297 -16.07 20.43 19.51
N LEU A 298 -15.07 21.30 19.59
CA LEU A 298 -15.27 22.74 19.75
C LEU A 298 -15.92 23.40 18.52
N MET A 299 -15.58 22.94 17.31
CA MET A 299 -16.17 23.43 16.06
C MET A 299 -17.64 23.02 15.89
N ALA A 300 -18.13 22.04 16.67
CA ALA A 300 -19.54 21.68 16.72
C ALA A 300 -20.40 22.69 17.50
N ILE A 301 -19.76 23.66 18.19
CA ILE A 301 -20.43 24.74 18.90
C ILE A 301 -20.38 26.01 18.03
N PRO A 302 -21.54 26.67 17.75
CA PRO A 302 -21.57 27.84 16.89
C PRO A 302 -20.83 29.01 17.55
N GLY A 303 -20.11 29.80 16.74
CA GLY A 303 -19.50 31.07 17.18
C GLY A 303 -18.28 30.96 18.11
N LEU A 304 -17.99 29.78 18.68
CA LEU A 304 -16.91 29.63 19.68
C LEU A 304 -15.51 29.88 19.12
N ILE A 305 -15.27 29.45 17.88
CA ILE A 305 -13.96 29.56 17.22
C ILE A 305 -14.08 30.40 15.95
N PRO A 306 -13.34 31.52 15.83
CA PRO A 306 -13.27 32.30 14.60
C PRO A 306 -12.81 31.45 13.42
N ARG A 307 -13.36 31.69 12.23
CA ARG A 307 -13.04 30.92 11.01
C ARG A 307 -11.54 30.88 10.71
N ASP A 308 -10.83 31.98 10.92
CA ASP A 308 -9.40 32.07 10.61
C ASP A 308 -8.56 31.18 11.53
N LEU A 309 -8.95 31.04 12.80
CA LEU A 309 -8.32 30.10 13.73
C LEU A 309 -8.55 28.64 13.31
N ARG A 310 -9.73 28.33 12.74
CA ARG A 310 -10.01 26.98 12.17
C ARG A 310 -9.10 26.67 10.99
N ASN A 311 -8.96 27.62 10.05
CA ASN A 311 -8.08 27.47 8.89
C ASN A 311 -6.60 27.37 9.31
N LEU A 312 -6.18 28.20 10.28
CA LEU A 312 -4.82 28.16 10.84
C LEU A 312 -4.52 26.80 11.46
N TRP A 313 -5.44 26.24 12.24
CA TRP A 313 -5.27 24.91 12.82
C TRP A 313 -5.11 23.82 11.76
N LEU A 314 -5.95 23.82 10.72
CA LEU A 314 -5.85 22.86 9.62
C LEU A 314 -4.53 23.00 8.85
N ALA A 315 -4.05 24.24 8.63
CA ALA A 315 -2.75 24.50 8.01
C ALA A 315 -1.60 23.99 8.87
N LEU A 316 -1.61 24.30 10.18
CA LEU A 316 -0.59 23.86 11.11
C LEU A 316 -0.54 22.33 11.21
N ALA A 317 -1.69 21.67 11.30
CA ALA A 317 -1.78 20.22 11.38
C ALA A 317 -1.25 19.54 10.10
N THR A 318 -1.65 20.02 8.92
CA THR A 318 -1.15 19.50 7.63
C THR A 318 0.36 19.67 7.48
N LEU A 319 0.89 20.87 7.76
CA LEU A 319 2.32 21.16 7.68
C LEU A 319 3.11 20.34 8.70
N THR A 320 2.57 20.12 9.89
CA THR A 320 3.27 19.34 10.92
C THR A 320 3.29 17.84 10.57
N ILE A 321 2.20 17.29 10.01
CA ILE A 321 2.20 15.91 9.50
C ILE A 321 3.23 15.78 8.37
N LEU A 322 3.25 16.71 7.41
CA LEU A 322 4.18 16.66 6.29
C LEU A 322 5.65 16.80 6.74
N SER A 323 5.96 17.80 7.57
CA SER A 323 7.31 18.03 8.08
C SER A 323 7.81 16.87 8.94
N SER A 324 6.93 16.24 9.74
CA SER A 324 7.28 15.04 10.51
C SER A 324 7.70 13.88 9.61
N LEU A 325 6.97 13.65 8.50
CA LEU A 325 7.28 12.60 7.53
C LEU A 325 8.56 12.92 6.74
N VAL A 326 8.76 14.18 6.35
CA VAL A 326 9.99 14.63 5.67
C VAL A 326 11.20 14.41 6.57
N TRP A 327 11.12 14.84 7.83
CA TRP A 327 12.20 14.65 8.80
C TRP A 327 12.55 13.18 9.00
N MET A 328 11.54 12.33 9.21
CA MET A 328 11.72 10.88 9.33
C MET A 328 12.28 10.23 8.05
N SER A 329 11.99 10.80 6.88
CA SER A 329 12.45 10.31 5.58
C SER A 329 13.91 10.65 5.29
N VAL A 330 14.39 11.79 5.79
CA VAL A 330 15.79 12.22 5.68
C VAL A 330 16.68 11.39 6.62
N ARG A 331 16.20 11.05 7.82
CA ARG A 331 16.94 10.29 8.86
C ARG A 331 17.11 8.79 8.60
N GLY A 332 16.81 8.28 7.40
CA GLY A 332 17.35 6.99 6.93
C GLY A 332 16.36 5.82 6.77
N GLN A 333 15.06 6.00 6.97
CA GLN A 333 14.09 4.92 6.67
C GLN A 333 13.52 5.07 5.25
N ALA A 334 14.01 4.24 4.32
CA ALA A 334 13.53 4.21 2.93
C ALA A 334 12.00 4.01 2.84
N TRP A 335 11.40 3.29 3.80
CA TRP A 335 9.96 3.08 3.88
C TRP A 335 9.15 4.37 4.16
N ASN A 336 9.70 5.30 4.94
CA ASN A 336 9.00 6.56 5.23
C ASN A 336 8.93 7.47 4.00
N ARG A 337 9.91 7.38 3.10
CA ARG A 337 9.87 8.07 1.79
C ARG A 337 8.70 7.60 0.92
N LEU A 338 8.39 6.30 0.98
CA LEU A 338 7.26 5.73 0.24
C LEU A 338 5.91 6.21 0.82
N LEU A 339 5.81 6.35 2.14
CA LEU A 339 4.65 6.95 2.79
C LEU A 339 4.50 8.43 2.42
N LEU A 340 5.60 9.20 2.46
CA LEU A 340 5.63 10.62 2.07
C LEU A 340 5.15 10.83 0.63
N LEU A 341 5.58 9.97 -0.30
CA LEU A 341 5.18 10.07 -1.71
C LEU A 341 3.66 9.92 -1.90
N GLY A 342 3.00 9.11 -1.05
CA GLY A 342 1.56 8.95 -1.09
C GLY A 342 0.79 10.01 -0.30
N THR A 343 1.35 10.55 0.79
CA THR A 343 0.68 11.60 1.58
C THR A 343 0.85 13.00 1.00
N ALA A 344 1.90 13.25 0.22
CA ALA A 344 2.16 14.57 -0.38
C ALA A 344 1.02 15.07 -1.28
N PRO A 345 0.44 14.27 -2.21
CA PRO A 345 -0.72 14.70 -3.00
C PRO A 345 -1.94 15.07 -2.14
N ILE A 346 -2.20 14.29 -1.09
CA ILE A 346 -3.32 14.52 -0.16
C ILE A 346 -3.11 15.84 0.59
N ALA A 347 -1.89 16.08 1.08
CA ALA A 347 -1.53 17.32 1.76
C ALA A 347 -1.60 18.52 0.82
N LEU A 348 -1.15 18.38 -0.44
CA LEU A 348 -1.22 19.44 -1.44
C LEU A 348 -2.68 19.82 -1.75
N ALA A 349 -3.58 18.84 -1.89
CA ALA A 349 -5.00 19.08 -2.08
C ALA A 349 -5.63 19.82 -0.87
N ALA A 350 -5.23 19.47 0.35
CA ALA A 350 -5.68 20.17 1.56
C ALA A 350 -5.16 21.62 1.61
N LEU A 351 -3.89 21.84 1.27
CA LEU A 351 -3.28 23.18 1.22
C LEU A 351 -3.90 24.06 0.13
N ALA A 352 -4.22 23.51 -1.05
CA ALA A 352 -4.91 24.25 -2.11
C ALA A 352 -6.25 24.83 -1.63
N ARG A 353 -7.00 24.06 -0.81
CA ARG A 353 -8.24 24.54 -0.21
C ARG A 353 -8.00 25.65 0.82
N ILE A 354 -6.93 25.58 1.59
CA ILE A 354 -6.56 26.61 2.56
C ILE A 354 -6.15 27.89 1.84
N PHE A 355 -5.37 27.80 0.76
CA PHE A 355 -5.00 28.96 -0.07
C PHE A 355 -6.21 29.60 -0.77
N TYR A 356 -7.17 28.79 -1.21
CA TYR A 356 -8.46 29.31 -1.67
C TYR A 356 -9.20 30.03 -0.55
N ASN A 357 -9.25 29.44 0.65
CA ASN A 357 -9.83 30.09 1.82
C ASN A 357 -9.05 31.35 2.25
N ALA A 358 -7.80 31.55 1.83
CA ALA A 358 -7.02 32.77 2.04
C ALA A 358 -7.21 33.82 0.92
N GLY A 359 -7.86 33.45 -0.19
CA GLY A 359 -8.07 34.33 -1.35
C GLY A 359 -6.92 34.36 -2.35
N TRP A 360 -5.94 33.45 -2.25
CA TRP A 360 -4.78 33.42 -3.16
C TRP A 360 -5.02 32.65 -4.46
N VAL A 361 -6.04 31.78 -4.49
CA VAL A 361 -6.39 30.96 -5.65
C VAL A 361 -7.81 31.31 -6.08
N MET A 362 -8.00 31.56 -7.38
CA MET A 362 -9.30 31.99 -7.93
C MET A 362 -10.19 30.82 -8.40
N ASN A 363 -9.62 29.69 -8.80
CA ASN A 363 -10.36 28.57 -9.41
C ASN A 363 -10.44 27.34 -8.48
N LEU A 364 -11.54 27.19 -7.75
CA LEU A 364 -11.70 26.11 -6.76
C LEU A 364 -12.20 24.79 -7.35
N GLU A 365 -13.10 24.81 -8.34
CA GLU A 365 -13.75 23.58 -8.83
C GLU A 365 -12.75 22.64 -9.51
N SER A 366 -11.86 23.18 -10.36
CA SER A 366 -10.78 22.41 -11.00
C SER A 366 -9.75 21.94 -9.98
N ALA A 367 -9.35 22.80 -9.04
CA ALA A 367 -8.42 22.44 -7.98
C ALA A 367 -8.98 21.35 -7.05
N GLN A 368 -10.27 21.36 -6.78
CA GLN A 368 -10.94 20.33 -5.98
C GLN A 368 -11.03 19.00 -6.73
N ALA A 369 -11.40 19.00 -8.02
CA ALA A 369 -11.44 17.80 -8.84
C ALA A 369 -10.05 17.16 -8.99
N ALA A 370 -9.04 17.96 -9.35
CA ALA A 370 -7.65 17.49 -9.45
C ALA A 370 -7.11 17.03 -8.08
N GLY A 371 -7.44 17.76 -7.01
CA GLY A 371 -7.06 17.42 -5.64
C GLY A 371 -7.60 16.06 -5.22
N VAL A 372 -8.87 15.77 -5.50
CA VAL A 372 -9.49 14.47 -5.22
C VAL A 372 -8.81 13.33 -5.97
N LEU A 373 -8.60 13.49 -7.28
CA LEU A 373 -7.93 12.46 -8.10
C LEU A 373 -6.50 12.20 -7.61
N SER A 374 -5.75 13.27 -7.30
CA SER A 374 -4.40 13.15 -6.77
C SER A 374 -4.37 12.45 -5.39
N ALA A 375 -5.36 12.74 -4.53
CA ALA A 375 -5.51 12.09 -3.24
C ALA A 375 -5.84 10.59 -3.38
N MET A 376 -6.65 10.21 -4.37
CA MET A 376 -6.96 8.79 -4.66
C MET A 376 -5.70 8.02 -5.04
N VAL A 377 -4.90 8.56 -5.97
CA VAL A 377 -3.63 7.96 -6.38
C VAL A 377 -2.68 7.84 -5.18
N GLY A 378 -2.62 8.88 -4.35
CA GLY A 378 -1.82 8.87 -3.12
C GLY A 378 -2.25 7.79 -2.13
N LEU A 379 -3.56 7.64 -1.87
CA LEU A 379 -4.10 6.61 -0.99
C LEU A 379 -3.84 5.18 -1.50
N LEU A 380 -4.02 4.93 -2.80
CA LEU A 380 -3.70 3.64 -3.41
C LEU A 380 -2.21 3.31 -3.27
N TRP A 381 -1.34 4.31 -3.46
CA TRP A 381 0.09 4.15 -3.26
C TRP A 381 0.45 3.81 -1.81
N ILE A 382 -0.15 4.48 -0.83
CA ILE A 382 0.04 4.18 0.60
C ILE A 382 -0.37 2.73 0.90
N PHE A 383 -1.53 2.30 0.38
CA PHE A 383 -2.00 0.94 0.56
C PHE A 383 -1.02 -0.08 -0.03
N PHE A 384 -0.56 0.15 -1.26
CA PHE A 384 0.43 -0.69 -1.91
C PHE A 384 1.74 -0.78 -1.11
N ALA A 385 2.26 0.37 -0.64
CA ALA A 385 3.46 0.42 0.18
C ALA A 385 3.30 -0.36 1.50
N LEU A 386 2.13 -0.27 2.13
CA LEU A 386 1.83 -0.97 3.39
C LEU A 386 1.69 -2.49 3.16
N ALA A 387 1.00 -2.90 2.10
CA ALA A 387 0.86 -4.30 1.70
C ALA A 387 2.22 -4.92 1.36
N TRP A 388 3.05 -4.20 0.61
CA TRP A 388 4.41 -4.61 0.27
C TRP A 388 5.27 -4.79 1.53
N ARG A 389 5.22 -3.81 2.46
CA ARG A 389 5.95 -3.90 3.73
C ARG A 389 5.49 -5.09 4.57
N SER A 390 4.18 -5.34 4.64
CA SER A 390 3.62 -6.46 5.38
C SER A 390 4.12 -7.79 4.82
N ARG A 391 4.21 -7.93 3.49
CA ARG A 391 4.70 -9.13 2.83
C ARG A 391 6.21 -9.32 3.02
N ALA A 392 7.00 -8.24 2.92
CA ALA A 392 8.42 -8.28 3.18
C ALA A 392 8.76 -8.74 4.62
N ALA A 393 7.96 -8.30 5.61
CA ALA A 393 8.10 -8.75 6.99
C ALA A 393 7.85 -10.26 7.15
N LEU A 394 6.84 -10.81 6.47
CA LEU A 394 6.56 -12.25 6.48
C LEU A 394 7.72 -13.06 5.91
N PHE A 395 8.28 -12.65 4.77
CA PHE A 395 9.44 -13.34 4.17
C PHE A 395 10.68 -13.27 5.06
N SER A 396 10.91 -12.14 5.75
CA SER A 396 12.00 -12.03 6.72
C SER A 396 11.85 -13.06 7.85
N ASN A 397 10.64 -13.22 8.39
CA ASN A 397 10.40 -14.18 9.47
C ASN A 397 10.61 -15.62 9.01
N HIS A 398 10.14 -15.98 7.81
CA HIS A 398 10.40 -17.30 7.23
C HIS A 398 11.90 -17.53 6.98
N ARG A 399 12.63 -16.50 6.54
CA ARG A 399 14.07 -16.58 6.33
C ARG A 399 14.85 -16.71 7.63
N ILE A 400 14.45 -16.01 8.70
CA ILE A 400 15.03 -16.16 10.04
C ILE A 400 14.79 -17.59 10.56
N ALA A 401 13.57 -18.13 10.38
CA ALA A 401 13.26 -19.51 10.76
C ALA A 401 14.09 -20.54 9.97
N ALA A 402 14.27 -20.32 8.67
CA ALA A 402 15.12 -21.16 7.82
C ALA A 402 16.60 -21.09 8.24
N LEU A 403 17.14 -19.89 8.49
CA LEU A 403 18.50 -19.69 9.01
C LEU A 403 18.70 -20.27 10.42
N ALA A 404 17.64 -20.37 11.22
CA ALA A 404 17.70 -21.01 12.53
C ALA A 404 17.75 -22.54 12.46
N THR A 405 17.39 -23.14 11.32
CA THR A 405 17.23 -24.59 11.17
C THR A 405 18.28 -25.21 10.23
N TYR A 406 18.68 -24.51 9.17
CA TYR A 406 19.60 -25.00 8.14
C TYR A 406 20.90 -24.18 8.09
N ASP A 407 22.01 -24.87 7.82
CA ASP A 407 23.31 -24.27 7.54
C ASP A 407 23.32 -23.70 6.11
N PRO A 408 23.61 -22.40 5.90
CA PRO A 408 23.57 -21.79 4.57
C PRO A 408 24.64 -22.30 3.60
N ALA A 409 25.75 -22.85 4.11
CA ALA A 409 26.85 -23.34 3.26
C ALA A 409 26.59 -24.76 2.71
N SER A 410 26.14 -25.68 3.56
CA SER A 410 25.87 -27.08 3.16
C SER A 410 24.40 -27.34 2.81
N GLY A 411 23.47 -26.51 3.26
CA GLY A 411 22.02 -26.74 3.16
C GLY A 411 21.51 -27.88 4.06
N LEU A 412 22.34 -28.40 4.96
CA LEU A 412 21.99 -29.43 5.95
C LEU A 412 21.41 -28.79 7.22
N MET A 413 20.76 -29.58 8.09
CA MET A 413 20.25 -29.05 9.35
C MET A 413 21.38 -28.67 10.31
N LEU A 414 21.12 -27.69 11.19
CA LEU A 414 22.07 -27.23 12.20
C LEU A 414 22.18 -28.20 13.39
N PRO A 415 23.31 -28.20 14.13
CA PRO A 415 23.55 -29.12 15.24
C PRO A 415 22.49 -29.05 16.33
N ARG A 416 21.91 -27.87 16.56
CA ARG A 416 20.84 -27.65 17.57
C ARG A 416 19.59 -28.50 17.35
N VAL A 417 19.32 -28.93 16.11
CA VAL A 417 18.15 -29.75 15.75
C VAL A 417 18.37 -31.23 16.12
N MET A 418 19.64 -31.65 16.23
CA MET A 418 20.03 -33.02 16.51
C MET A 418 19.47 -33.53 17.83
N GLU A 419 19.62 -32.81 18.94
CA GLU A 419 19.27 -33.33 20.27
C GLU A 419 17.80 -33.73 20.35
N GLY A 420 16.91 -32.87 19.82
CA GLY A 420 15.48 -33.17 19.74
C GLY A 420 15.16 -34.35 18.81
N ARG A 421 15.79 -34.40 17.62
CA ARG A 421 15.51 -35.44 16.61
C ARG A 421 16.07 -36.81 16.99
N LEU A 422 17.31 -36.86 17.47
CA LEU A 422 17.98 -38.09 17.91
C LEU A 422 17.30 -38.69 19.14
N SER A 423 16.96 -37.87 20.14
CA SER A 423 16.23 -38.36 21.33
C SER A 423 14.88 -38.94 20.95
N GLN A 424 14.12 -38.27 20.09
CA GLN A 424 12.84 -38.77 19.59
C GLN A 424 12.99 -40.02 18.73
N MET A 425 14.05 -40.13 17.91
CA MET A 425 14.34 -41.32 17.12
C MET A 425 14.62 -42.52 18.03
N LEU A 426 15.53 -42.38 19.00
CA LEU A 426 15.88 -43.44 19.95
C LEU A 426 14.66 -43.89 20.78
N LEU A 427 13.85 -42.94 21.26
CA LEU A 427 12.61 -43.24 21.98
C LEU A 427 11.60 -44.01 21.11
N ARG A 428 11.40 -43.60 19.85
CA ARG A 428 10.50 -44.28 18.91
C ARG A 428 10.98 -45.69 18.59
N ALA A 429 12.27 -45.85 18.31
CA ALA A 429 12.89 -47.13 18.03
C ALA A 429 12.81 -48.08 19.24
N ARG A 430 13.01 -47.59 20.46
CA ARG A 430 12.84 -48.36 21.70
C ARG A 430 11.39 -48.82 21.89
N ARG A 431 10.42 -47.93 21.69
CA ARG A 431 8.98 -48.27 21.82
C ARG A 431 8.52 -49.30 20.78
N ARG A 432 9.02 -49.20 19.55
CA ARG A 432 8.67 -50.11 18.45
C ARG A 432 9.53 -51.37 18.38
N ARG A 433 10.55 -51.48 19.24
CA ARG A 433 11.59 -52.53 19.18
C ARG A 433 12.19 -52.68 17.78
N SER A 434 12.36 -51.56 17.08
CA SER A 434 12.87 -51.50 15.72
C SER A 434 14.33 -51.03 15.71
N GLU A 435 15.14 -51.60 14.83
CA GLU A 435 16.51 -51.16 14.61
C GLU A 435 16.57 -49.79 13.92
N CYS A 436 17.48 -48.92 14.36
CA CYS A 436 17.74 -47.62 13.74
C CYS A 436 19.25 -47.41 13.55
N GLY A 437 19.62 -46.47 12.68
CA GLY A 437 21.01 -46.19 12.33
C GLY A 437 21.40 -44.75 12.62
N VAL A 438 22.64 -44.55 13.08
CA VAL A 438 23.26 -43.22 13.18
C VAL A 438 24.61 -43.28 12.47
N VAL A 439 24.77 -42.46 11.44
CA VAL A 439 25.97 -42.41 10.60
C VAL A 439 26.68 -41.09 10.84
N LEU A 440 27.95 -41.14 11.25
CA LEU A 440 28.79 -39.96 11.45
C LEU A 440 29.94 -39.97 10.43
N LEU A 441 29.96 -38.95 9.58
CA LEU A 441 30.95 -38.69 8.55
C LEU A 441 31.92 -37.61 9.01
N ARG A 442 33.23 -37.83 8.82
CA ARG A 442 34.28 -36.84 8.99
C ARG A 442 34.99 -36.58 7.67
N TRP A 443 35.07 -35.31 7.28
CA TRP A 443 35.91 -34.84 6.18
C TRP A 443 37.30 -34.49 6.70
N LEU A 444 38.32 -35.19 6.19
CA LEU A 444 39.68 -35.17 6.76
C LEU A 444 40.57 -34.09 6.16
N ASN A 445 40.33 -33.72 4.90
CA ASN A 445 41.30 -32.96 4.11
C ASN A 445 41.00 -31.45 4.15
N GLN A 446 41.13 -30.85 5.32
CA GLN A 446 41.04 -29.41 5.48
C GLN A 446 42.25 -28.87 6.23
N ALA A 447 43.26 -28.45 5.48
CA ALA A 447 44.17 -27.43 5.98
C ALA A 447 43.49 -26.06 5.76
N PRO A 448 43.35 -25.21 6.79
CA PRO A 448 42.95 -23.83 6.59
C PRO A 448 44.07 -23.11 5.81
N SER A 449 43.86 -22.88 4.51
CA SER A 449 44.68 -21.96 3.73
C SER A 449 44.08 -20.54 3.86
N PRO A 450 44.89 -19.48 4.04
CA PRO A 450 44.42 -18.11 4.18
C PRO A 450 43.88 -17.46 2.88
N ASP A 451 43.86 -18.16 1.76
CA ASP A 451 43.42 -17.63 0.47
C ASP A 451 41.89 -17.62 0.27
N GLU A 452 41.34 -16.50 -0.22
CA GLU A 452 39.92 -16.36 -0.59
C GLU A 452 39.45 -17.40 -1.61
N LEU A 453 40.34 -17.82 -2.52
CA LEU A 453 40.07 -18.86 -3.51
C LEU A 453 39.86 -20.24 -2.86
N SER A 454 40.59 -20.51 -1.77
CA SER A 454 40.44 -21.74 -0.99
C SER A 454 39.11 -21.76 -0.24
N ASP A 455 38.62 -20.62 0.21
CA ASP A 455 37.33 -20.51 0.91
C ASP A 455 36.14 -20.70 -0.05
N GLN A 456 36.21 -20.16 -1.27
CA GLN A 456 35.21 -20.43 -2.30
C GLN A 456 35.17 -21.91 -2.69
N LYS A 457 36.34 -22.54 -2.92
CA LYS A 457 36.43 -23.99 -3.18
C LYS A 457 35.84 -24.81 -2.02
N ARG A 458 36.12 -24.43 -0.78
CA ARG A 458 35.58 -25.08 0.42
C ARG A 458 34.06 -24.94 0.48
N SER A 459 33.51 -23.75 0.21
CA SER A 459 32.06 -23.52 0.19
C SER A 459 31.36 -24.35 -0.88
N ILE A 460 31.97 -24.50 -2.07
CA ILE A 460 31.44 -25.34 -3.14
C ILE A 460 31.46 -26.81 -2.72
N ALA A 461 32.58 -27.29 -2.17
CA ALA A 461 32.71 -28.65 -1.67
C ALA A 461 31.69 -28.98 -0.56
N LEU A 462 31.48 -28.06 0.38
CA LEU A 462 30.46 -28.20 1.45
C LEU A 462 29.05 -28.30 0.88
N SER A 463 28.71 -27.47 -0.10
CA SER A 463 27.40 -27.50 -0.77
C SER A 463 27.16 -28.85 -1.46
N ARG A 464 28.19 -29.39 -2.12
CA ARG A 464 28.13 -30.69 -2.80
C ARG A 464 28.02 -31.88 -1.83
N ILE A 465 28.78 -31.88 -0.73
CA ILE A 465 28.62 -32.91 0.32
C ILE A 465 27.18 -32.88 0.86
N GLY A 466 26.64 -31.69 1.12
CA GLY A 466 25.27 -31.54 1.58
C GLY A 466 24.22 -31.99 0.56
N GLU A 467 24.49 -31.82 -0.74
CA GLU A 467 23.65 -32.35 -1.82
C GLU A 467 23.69 -33.88 -1.89
N ILE A 468 24.88 -34.49 -1.82
CA ILE A 468 25.06 -35.95 -1.84
C ILE A 468 24.35 -36.59 -0.65
N MET A 469 24.57 -36.07 0.57
CA MET A 469 23.92 -36.64 1.76
C MET A 469 22.40 -36.49 1.74
N ARG A 470 21.86 -35.39 1.20
CA ARG A 470 20.40 -35.21 1.05
C ARG A 470 19.80 -36.17 0.02
N ARG A 471 20.51 -36.45 -1.08
CA ARG A 471 20.08 -37.44 -2.09
C ARG A 471 20.14 -38.88 -1.55
N ALA A 472 21.05 -39.16 -0.63
CA ALA A 472 21.18 -40.47 0.01
C ALA A 472 20.16 -40.69 1.14
N ALA A 473 19.59 -39.63 1.69
CA ALA A 473 18.61 -39.67 2.77
C ALA A 473 17.19 -39.92 2.27
N ARG A 474 16.43 -40.75 2.99
CA ARG A 474 14.98 -40.92 2.79
C ARG A 474 14.23 -39.72 3.38
N ASP A 475 12.94 -39.57 3.03
CA ASP A 475 12.08 -38.49 3.56
C ASP A 475 12.01 -38.45 5.10
N MET A 476 12.20 -39.59 5.75
CA MET A 476 12.18 -39.73 7.21
C MET A 476 13.57 -39.55 7.85
N ASP A 477 14.64 -39.61 7.06
CA ASP A 477 16.01 -39.51 7.56
C ASP A 477 16.39 -38.04 7.76
N THR A 478 17.22 -37.77 8.76
CA THR A 478 17.64 -36.40 9.08
C THR A 478 19.13 -36.24 8.86
N VAL A 479 19.53 -35.29 8.02
CA VAL A 479 20.93 -34.97 7.75
C VAL A 479 21.32 -33.64 8.40
N ILE A 480 22.41 -33.65 9.15
CA ILE A 480 22.83 -32.58 10.04
C ILE A 480 24.31 -32.29 9.79
N ARG A 481 24.67 -31.00 9.67
CA ARG A 481 26.06 -30.58 9.80
C ARG A 481 26.33 -30.38 11.28
N TYR A 482 27.13 -31.26 11.87
CA TYR A 482 27.32 -31.35 13.32
C TYR A 482 28.47 -30.46 13.82
N GLU A 483 29.61 -30.48 13.14
CA GLU A 483 30.71 -29.53 13.33
C GLU A 483 31.22 -29.09 11.93
N GLU A 484 32.27 -28.27 11.85
CA GLU A 484 32.78 -27.75 10.57
C GLU A 484 33.04 -28.86 9.53
N ASN A 485 33.59 -29.99 10.00
CA ASN A 485 34.03 -31.13 9.19
C ASN A 485 33.33 -32.45 9.56
N LEU A 486 32.31 -32.39 10.41
CA LEU A 486 31.55 -33.56 10.84
C LEU A 486 30.10 -33.43 10.39
N PHE A 487 29.64 -34.47 9.70
CA PHE A 487 28.28 -34.57 9.20
C PHE A 487 27.63 -35.80 9.83
N LEU A 488 26.36 -35.67 10.19
CA LEU A 488 25.60 -36.69 10.88
C LEU A 488 24.34 -37.00 10.08
N MET A 489 24.03 -38.28 9.92
CA MET A 489 22.80 -38.74 9.30
C MET A 489 22.10 -39.70 10.26
N LEU A 490 20.86 -39.35 10.59
CA LEU A 490 19.95 -40.15 11.41
C LEU A 490 19.08 -40.97 10.46
N VAL A 491 19.22 -42.29 10.51
CA VAL A 491 18.49 -43.23 9.66
C VAL A 491 17.35 -43.84 10.48
N GLU A 492 16.11 -43.50 10.13
CA GLU A 492 14.93 -43.97 10.87
C GLU A 492 14.61 -45.45 10.57
N GLY A 493 14.24 -46.18 11.63
CA GLY A 493 13.92 -47.60 11.56
C GLY A 493 12.53 -47.93 11.03
N PRO A 494 12.28 -49.19 10.62
CA PRO A 494 13.18 -50.34 10.73
C PRO A 494 14.22 -50.38 9.58
N VAL A 495 15.50 -50.51 9.95
CA VAL A 495 16.61 -50.66 8.98
C VAL A 495 17.61 -51.72 9.44
N ASN A 496 18.01 -52.59 8.51
CA ASN A 496 19.01 -53.62 8.76
C ASN A 496 20.43 -53.05 8.64
N ARG A 497 21.40 -53.74 9.24
CA ARG A 497 22.82 -53.37 9.22
C ARG A 497 23.37 -53.16 7.81
N GLU A 498 23.01 -54.04 6.88
CA GLU A 498 23.43 -53.98 5.48
C GLU A 498 22.91 -52.73 4.77
N ALA A 499 21.64 -52.35 5.00
CA ALA A 499 21.05 -51.17 4.38
C ALA A 499 21.73 -49.87 4.83
N VAL A 500 22.10 -49.75 6.11
CA VAL A 500 22.86 -48.58 6.62
C VAL A 500 24.28 -48.56 6.06
N SER A 501 24.89 -49.73 5.85
CA SER A 501 26.20 -49.87 5.19
C SER A 501 26.12 -49.46 3.72
N GLU A 502 25.06 -49.84 3.01
CA GLU A 502 24.83 -49.52 1.61
C GLU A 502 24.70 -48.01 1.40
N VAL A 503 23.86 -47.34 2.20
CA VAL A 503 23.71 -45.87 2.18
C VAL A 503 25.05 -45.18 2.43
N SER A 504 25.82 -45.66 3.41
CA SER A 504 27.14 -45.11 3.73
C SER A 504 28.14 -45.30 2.58
N THR A 505 28.12 -46.47 1.94
CA THR A 505 28.99 -46.79 0.80
C THR A 505 28.61 -45.97 -0.43
N LYS A 506 27.31 -45.75 -0.66
CA LYS A 506 26.80 -44.88 -1.72
C LYS A 506 27.25 -43.43 -1.55
N ILE A 507 27.15 -42.88 -0.33
CA ILE A 507 27.65 -41.52 -0.03
C ILE A 507 29.16 -41.42 -0.33
N LEU A 508 29.94 -42.43 0.05
CA LEU A 508 31.38 -42.45 -0.22
C LEU A 508 31.67 -42.53 -1.73
N ALA A 509 30.96 -43.40 -2.45
CA ALA A 509 31.12 -43.58 -3.89
C ALA A 509 30.77 -42.30 -4.67
N ASP A 510 29.68 -41.63 -4.31
CA ASP A 510 29.27 -40.36 -4.93
C ASP A 510 30.29 -39.24 -4.67
N CYS A 511 30.88 -39.20 -3.47
CA CYS A 511 31.96 -38.26 -3.16
C CYS A 511 33.24 -38.55 -3.96
N ILE A 512 33.61 -39.82 -4.16
CA ILE A 512 34.77 -40.21 -4.98
C ILE A 512 34.52 -39.87 -6.45
N ARG A 513 33.35 -40.22 -6.99
CA ARG A 513 32.92 -39.88 -8.37
C ARG A 513 32.95 -38.36 -8.58
N LEU A 514 32.61 -37.56 -7.57
CA LEU A 514 32.68 -36.11 -7.63
C LEU A 514 34.13 -35.59 -7.60
N SER A 515 35.00 -36.21 -6.79
CA SER A 515 36.44 -35.92 -6.73
C SER A 515 37.10 -36.11 -8.10
N ASP A 516 36.80 -37.23 -8.76
CA ASP A 516 37.33 -37.56 -10.09
C ASP A 516 36.84 -36.56 -11.16
N LYS A 517 35.58 -36.10 -11.06
CA LYS A 517 35.04 -35.05 -11.95
C LYS A 517 35.68 -33.68 -11.75
N LEU A 518 36.25 -33.41 -10.58
CA LEU A 518 36.90 -32.14 -10.24
C LEU A 518 38.42 -32.18 -10.48
N ASP A 519 38.96 -33.31 -10.97
CA ASP A 519 40.39 -33.55 -11.21
C ASP A 519 41.28 -33.32 -9.97
N GLU A 520 40.66 -33.42 -8.78
CA GLU A 520 41.31 -33.29 -7.48
C GLU A 520 41.07 -34.61 -6.70
N PRO A 521 41.96 -35.61 -6.81
CA PRO A 521 41.73 -36.98 -6.30
C PRO A 521 41.63 -37.10 -4.78
N ASP A 522 42.02 -36.04 -4.05
CA ASP A 522 42.03 -35.94 -2.59
C ASP A 522 41.03 -34.90 -2.04
N ALA A 523 40.17 -34.32 -2.89
CA ALA A 523 39.21 -33.28 -2.47
C ALA A 523 38.22 -33.79 -1.41
N PHE A 524 37.77 -35.05 -1.52
CA PHE A 524 36.78 -35.65 -0.64
C PHE A 524 37.28 -36.89 0.09
N ASN A 525 38.25 -36.73 0.98
CA ASN A 525 38.69 -37.83 1.85
C ASN A 525 37.80 -37.93 3.11
N LEU A 526 37.00 -38.99 3.19
CA LEU A 526 35.92 -39.15 4.18
C LEU A 526 36.10 -40.43 5.01
N HIS A 527 35.92 -40.32 6.32
CA HIS A 527 35.75 -41.48 7.21
C HIS A 527 34.31 -41.53 7.73
N ILE A 528 33.70 -42.71 7.71
CA ILE A 528 32.32 -42.95 8.12
C ILE A 528 32.30 -43.95 9.28
N ALA A 529 31.75 -43.53 10.42
CA ALA A 529 31.44 -44.42 11.53
C ALA A 529 29.93 -44.65 11.61
N ILE A 530 29.53 -45.89 11.85
CA ILE A 530 28.12 -46.29 11.90
C ILE A 530 27.79 -46.90 13.27
N TRP A 531 26.73 -46.40 13.89
CA TRP A 531 26.02 -47.04 14.98
C TRP A 531 24.73 -47.64 14.42
N HIS A 532 24.47 -48.90 14.69
CA HIS A 532 23.24 -49.59 14.29
C HIS A 532 22.83 -50.51 15.42
N GLY A 533 21.53 -50.57 15.70
CA GLY A 533 20.97 -51.50 16.65
C GLY A 533 19.62 -51.08 17.21
N THR A 534 19.10 -51.89 18.13
CA THR A 534 17.92 -51.54 18.93
C THR A 534 18.37 -50.72 20.14
N PRO A 535 17.90 -49.46 20.30
CA PRO A 535 18.33 -48.64 21.42
C PRO A 535 17.77 -49.17 22.74
N GLY A 536 18.68 -49.49 23.68
CA GLY A 536 18.37 -49.80 25.07
C GLY A 536 18.21 -48.53 25.92
N GLU A 537 19.00 -48.39 26.99
CA GLU A 537 19.03 -47.18 27.84
C GLU A 537 20.09 -46.15 27.41
N GLN A 538 20.67 -46.32 26.22
CA GLN A 538 21.73 -45.46 25.74
C GLN A 538 21.23 -44.02 25.56
N THR A 539 21.97 -43.07 26.14
CA THR A 539 21.68 -41.63 25.98
C THR A 539 22.23 -41.14 24.64
N CYS A 540 21.63 -40.08 24.08
CA CYS A 540 22.08 -39.45 22.82
C CYS A 540 23.59 -39.17 22.82
N GLN A 541 24.11 -38.67 23.95
CA GLN A 541 25.51 -38.33 24.14
C GLN A 541 26.43 -39.55 24.04
N GLN A 542 26.03 -40.69 24.62
CA GLN A 542 26.80 -41.94 24.58
C GLN A 542 26.94 -42.49 23.15
N VAL A 543 25.88 -42.39 22.34
CA VAL A 543 25.90 -42.82 20.93
C VAL A 543 26.85 -41.95 20.12
N ILE A 544 26.76 -40.62 20.26
CA ILE A 544 27.63 -39.68 19.55
C ILE A 544 29.09 -39.81 20.01
N ASP A 545 29.36 -39.97 21.30
CA ASP A 545 30.71 -40.13 21.82
C ASP A 545 31.36 -41.43 21.35
N SER A 546 30.58 -42.51 21.24
CA SER A 546 31.04 -43.78 20.67
C SER A 546 31.43 -43.62 19.18
N LEU A 547 30.61 -42.89 18.41
CA LEU A 547 30.89 -42.56 17.01
C LEU A 547 32.15 -41.70 16.86
N LYS A 548 32.28 -40.64 17.67
CA LYS A 548 33.47 -39.77 17.70
C LYS A 548 34.74 -40.54 18.07
N THR A 549 34.64 -41.46 19.03
CA THR A 549 35.78 -42.29 19.45
C THR A 549 36.20 -43.25 18.34
N ARG A 550 35.25 -43.84 17.62
CA ARG A 550 35.52 -44.70 16.47
C ARG A 550 36.19 -43.92 15.33
N LEU A 551 35.68 -42.74 14.96
CA LEU A 551 36.28 -41.88 13.93
C LEU A 551 37.71 -41.44 14.28
N ARG A 552 38.00 -41.16 15.56
CA ARG A 552 39.36 -40.84 16.02
C ARG A 552 40.33 -42.02 15.90
N ARG A 553 39.85 -43.25 16.14
CA ARG A 553 40.67 -44.46 15.93
C ARG A 553 40.88 -44.78 14.45
N MET A 554 39.95 -44.40 13.58
CA MET A 554 40.09 -44.54 12.12
C MET A 554 41.16 -43.63 11.54
N SER A 555 41.40 -42.45 12.12
CA SER A 555 42.51 -41.58 11.70
C SER A 555 43.90 -42.12 12.04
N SER A 556 44.02 -43.12 12.93
CA SER A 556 45.30 -43.70 13.39
C SER A 556 45.47 -45.18 13.04
N GLY A 557 44.50 -45.81 12.36
CA GLY A 557 44.43 -47.26 12.14
C GLY A 557 44.26 -47.65 10.66
N PRO A 558 44.03 -48.94 10.33
CA PRO A 558 43.93 -49.41 8.95
C PRO A 558 42.83 -48.68 8.15
N ARG A 559 43.14 -48.32 6.89
CA ARG A 559 42.37 -47.50 5.93
C ARG A 559 41.04 -48.11 5.46
N ARG A 560 40.17 -48.55 6.38
CA ARG A 560 38.76 -48.82 6.04
C ARG A 560 37.97 -47.53 6.19
N TYR A 561 37.41 -47.05 5.07
CA TYR A 561 36.64 -45.80 5.01
C TYR A 561 35.30 -45.87 5.77
N VAL A 562 34.73 -47.06 5.96
CA VAL A 562 33.46 -47.29 6.68
C VAL A 562 33.68 -48.32 7.80
N GLN A 563 33.28 -48.00 9.03
CA GLN A 563 33.38 -48.91 10.18
C GLN A 563 32.16 -48.83 11.11
N PHE A 564 31.68 -49.99 11.56
CA PHE A 564 30.65 -50.09 12.61
C PHE A 564 31.26 -49.97 14.00
N ILE A 565 30.48 -49.54 15.00
CA ILE A 565 30.94 -49.43 16.39
C ILE A 565 31.04 -50.80 17.08
N ASP A 566 30.22 -51.77 16.71
CA ASP A 566 30.01 -53.10 17.32
C ASP A 566 30.49 -53.29 18.77
N ALA A 567 29.51 -53.43 19.65
CA ALA A 567 29.67 -54.04 20.95
C ALA A 567 30.14 -55.49 20.79
N ALA A 568 31.28 -55.83 21.41
CA ALA A 568 31.80 -57.17 21.68
C ALA A 568 31.74 -58.21 20.53
N GLY A 569 32.88 -58.38 19.85
CA GLY A 569 33.29 -59.67 19.26
C GLY A 569 33.31 -59.73 17.72
N GLU A 570 34.50 -59.55 17.13
CA GLU A 570 35.09 -60.50 16.17
C GLU A 570 36.56 -60.15 15.87
N PRO A 571 37.42 -61.16 15.58
CA PRO A 571 38.87 -61.02 15.61
C PRO A 571 39.45 -60.33 14.36
N ALA A 572 40.56 -59.63 14.59
CA ALA A 572 41.35 -58.99 13.57
C ALA A 572 41.96 -60.00 12.59
N SER A 573 41.63 -59.87 11.31
CA SER A 573 42.44 -60.40 10.22
C SER A 573 43.04 -59.23 9.40
N LEU A 574 44.38 -59.22 9.33
CA LEU A 574 45.24 -58.41 8.46
C LEU A 574 46.14 -59.39 7.68
N PRO A 575 46.79 -58.99 6.56
CA PRO A 575 46.30 -58.24 5.40
C PRO A 575 46.72 -58.90 4.05
N ALA A 576 46.15 -58.45 2.92
CA ALA A 576 46.75 -58.64 1.59
C ALA A 576 46.48 -57.41 0.69
N GLU A 577 47.59 -56.86 0.18
CA GLU A 577 47.90 -55.92 -0.91
C GLU A 577 46.94 -54.78 -1.35
N GLU A 578 47.58 -53.62 -1.61
CA GLU A 578 47.04 -52.27 -1.40
C GLU A 578 46.80 -51.44 -2.68
N SER A 579 47.05 -51.96 -3.88
CA SER A 579 46.97 -51.19 -5.13
C SER A 579 45.76 -51.49 -6.03
N SER A 580 45.11 -52.66 -5.91
CA SER A 580 43.99 -53.05 -6.79
C SER A 580 42.60 -52.76 -6.21
N ARG A 581 42.53 -52.17 -5.01
CA ARG A 581 41.27 -52.04 -4.24
C ARG A 581 40.38 -50.88 -4.66
N ARG A 582 40.91 -49.76 -5.19
CA ARG A 582 40.07 -48.63 -5.65
C ARG A 582 39.35 -49.01 -6.94
N GLU A 583 40.05 -49.62 -7.89
CA GLU A 583 39.46 -50.21 -9.10
C GLU A 583 38.54 -51.40 -8.79
N GLY A 584 38.93 -52.27 -7.85
CA GLY A 584 38.08 -53.39 -7.41
C GLY A 584 36.81 -52.97 -6.68
N LEU A 585 36.83 -51.86 -5.93
CA LEU A 585 35.64 -51.28 -5.28
C LEU A 585 34.72 -50.64 -6.31
N VAL A 586 35.28 -49.87 -7.27
CA VAL A 586 34.52 -49.28 -8.39
C VAL A 586 33.92 -50.38 -9.28
N ALA A 587 34.65 -51.46 -9.54
CA ALA A 587 34.16 -52.62 -10.29
C ALA A 587 33.06 -53.39 -9.53
N LYS A 588 33.18 -53.55 -8.20
CA LYS A 588 32.11 -54.14 -7.37
C LYS A 588 30.87 -53.25 -7.31
N ILE A 589 31.04 -51.93 -7.24
CA ILE A 589 29.95 -50.94 -7.26
C ILE A 589 29.22 -51.00 -8.61
N ASN A 590 29.96 -51.00 -9.72
CA ASN A 590 29.38 -51.13 -11.06
C ASN A 590 28.67 -52.50 -11.25
N ALA A 591 29.22 -53.59 -10.70
CA ALA A 591 28.59 -54.92 -10.77
C ALA A 591 27.29 -55.01 -9.97
N ILE A 592 27.19 -54.31 -8.83
CA ILE A 592 25.95 -54.22 -8.04
C ILE A 592 24.89 -53.38 -8.79
N GLU A 593 25.29 -52.26 -9.41
CA GLU A 593 24.42 -51.40 -10.25
C GLU A 593 23.84 -52.15 -11.46
N ILE A 594 24.59 -53.06 -12.09
CA ILE A 594 24.14 -53.86 -13.25
C ILE A 594 23.18 -55.00 -12.82
N SER A 595 23.24 -55.46 -11.58
CA SER A 595 22.46 -56.61 -11.11
C SER A 595 21.02 -56.30 -10.67
N HIS A 596 20.62 -55.02 -10.60
CA HIS A 596 19.26 -54.57 -10.26
C HIS A 596 18.79 -53.47 -11.24
N PRO A 597 18.14 -53.81 -12.37
CA PRO A 597 17.80 -52.85 -13.43
C PRO A 597 16.58 -51.97 -13.14
N ALA A 598 15.95 -52.08 -11.96
CA ALA A 598 14.75 -51.31 -11.65
C ALA A 598 15.12 -50.04 -10.88
N LEU A 599 15.62 -49.00 -11.56
CA LEU A 599 15.59 -47.58 -11.14
C LEU A 599 16.20 -46.63 -12.22
N HIS A 600 16.04 -46.96 -13.50
CA HIS A 600 16.33 -46.03 -14.61
C HIS A 600 15.11 -45.87 -15.50
N ASP A 601 14.27 -44.91 -15.12
CA ASP A 601 13.52 -44.11 -16.07
C ASP A 601 13.17 -42.79 -15.37
N GLU A 602 14.10 -41.84 -15.42
CA GLU A 602 13.78 -40.42 -15.34
C GLU A 602 14.94 -39.64 -15.98
N GLN A 603 14.81 -39.37 -17.28
CA GLN A 603 15.61 -38.36 -17.96
C GLN A 603 15.47 -37.02 -17.21
N PRO A 604 16.56 -36.27 -16.98
CA PRO A 604 16.44 -34.92 -16.46
C PRO A 604 15.74 -34.03 -17.51
N PRO A 605 14.80 -33.15 -17.12
CA PRO A 605 14.16 -32.26 -18.07
C PRO A 605 15.18 -31.30 -18.66
N THR A 606 15.18 -31.21 -19.99
CA THR A 606 15.89 -30.23 -20.79
C THR A 606 15.45 -28.82 -20.38
N LEU A 607 16.38 -28.06 -19.79
CA LEU A 607 16.24 -26.64 -19.53
C LEU A 607 16.40 -25.87 -20.85
N ASP A 608 15.31 -25.79 -21.62
CA ASP A 608 15.18 -24.78 -22.68
C ASP A 608 15.00 -23.41 -22.03
N THR A 609 16.02 -22.57 -22.20
CA THR A 609 15.93 -21.13 -21.96
C THR A 609 15.62 -20.44 -23.28
N PRO A 610 14.48 -19.75 -23.43
CA PRO A 610 14.37 -18.74 -24.46
C PRO A 610 14.87 -17.40 -23.92
N VAL A 611 15.87 -16.87 -24.61
CA VAL A 611 16.24 -15.46 -24.59
C VAL A 611 15.01 -14.60 -24.88
N ARG A 612 14.58 -13.79 -23.91
CA ARG A 612 14.02 -12.44 -24.12
C ARG A 612 13.86 -11.64 -22.82
#